data_AF-A0A7V3FZA0-F1
#
_entry.id   AF-A0A7V3FZA0-F1
#
_cell.length_a   1.000
_cell.length_b   1.000
_cell.length_c   1.000
_cell.angle_alpha   90.00
_cell.angle_beta   90.00
_cell.angle_gamma   90.00
#
_symmetry.space_group_name_H-M   'P 1'
#
loop_
_entity.id
_entity.type
_entity.pdbx_description
1 polymer ?
#
loop_
_entity_poly.entity_id
_entity_poly.type
_entity_poly.pdbx_seq_one_letter_code
_entity_poly.pdbx_strand_id
1 'polypeptide(L)'
;MNRLVPHLPLPPYGFVPGRNVHPHHPGGHSHGAEHSVPPPLSAERWWECVPYLFGIDLFNHGYYWEAHEAWEGLWQACGREGEMGRFLKGLIKLAAAGVKQRQGKPDGVCWHARRAGELWRDLPEMFLGFKVSELIELAGQIARAGWPAAAPILTVQSGPSQP
;
A
#
# COMPACT_ATOMS: atom_id res chain seq x y z
N MET A 1 -0.47 16.80 4.74
CA MET A 1 -0.22 15.99 3.52
C MET A 1 -1.43 16.15 2.62
N ASN A 2 -1.29 16.58 1.37
CA ASN A 2 -2.43 16.58 0.45
C ASN A 2 -2.73 15.15 0.04
N ARG A 3 -4.01 14.79 0.09
CA ARG A 3 -4.51 13.48 -0.34
C ARG A 3 -4.66 13.44 -1.86
N LEU A 4 -4.33 12.30 -2.45
CA LEU A 4 -4.46 12.04 -3.89
C LEU A 4 -5.93 11.86 -4.29
N VAL A 5 -6.76 11.34 -3.39
CA VAL A 5 -8.20 11.12 -3.60
C VAL A 5 -9.01 11.78 -2.47
N PRO A 6 -9.00 13.12 -2.34
CA PRO A 6 -9.52 13.80 -1.15
C PRO A 6 -11.05 13.69 -0.97
N HIS A 7 -11.78 13.40 -2.05
CA HIS A 7 -13.23 13.25 -2.02
C HIS A 7 -13.71 11.93 -1.41
N LEU A 8 -12.86 10.89 -1.37
CA LEU A 8 -13.18 9.65 -0.66
C LEU A 8 -12.80 9.80 0.82
N PRO A 9 -13.72 9.58 1.78
CA PRO A 9 -13.39 9.68 3.19
C PRO A 9 -12.42 8.57 3.61
N LEU A 10 -11.53 8.86 4.56
CA LEU A 10 -10.77 7.81 5.24
C LEU A 10 -11.72 7.00 6.14
N PRO A 11 -11.45 5.70 6.36
CA PRO A 11 -12.20 4.89 7.30
C PRO A 11 -12.21 5.51 8.72
N PRO A 12 -13.24 5.24 9.53
CA PRO A 12 -13.34 5.79 10.88
C PRO A 12 -12.21 5.31 11.81
N TYR A 13 -11.58 4.17 11.50
CA TYR A 13 -10.41 3.66 12.20
C TYR A 13 -9.56 2.80 11.25
N GLY A 14 -8.25 2.74 11.52
CA GLY A 14 -7.36 1.78 10.87
C GLY A 14 -7.41 0.44 11.62
N PHE A 15 -7.65 -0.65 10.89
CA PHE A 15 -7.76 -1.97 11.47
C PHE A 15 -6.39 -2.51 11.90
N VAL A 16 -6.37 -3.03 13.12
CA VAL A 16 -5.22 -3.74 13.68
C VAL A 16 -5.75 -5.05 14.24
N PRO A 17 -5.34 -6.22 13.70
CA PRO A 17 -5.85 -7.50 14.18
C PRO A 17 -5.60 -7.68 15.67
N GLY A 18 -6.65 -8.04 16.40
CA GLY A 18 -6.64 -8.19 17.86
C GLY A 18 -6.91 -6.92 18.65
N ARG A 19 -7.16 -5.77 18.01
CA ARG A 19 -7.49 -4.50 18.70
C ARG A 19 -8.92 -4.01 18.45
N ASN A 20 -9.38 -4.09 17.20
CA ASN A 20 -10.67 -3.54 16.79
C ASN A 20 -11.50 -4.63 16.09
N VAL A 21 -12.80 -4.37 15.89
CA VAL A 21 -13.67 -5.24 15.10
C VAL A 21 -13.14 -5.33 13.67
N HIS A 22 -13.12 -6.55 13.12
CA HIS A 22 -12.68 -6.79 11.76
C HIS A 22 -13.56 -6.03 10.76
N PRO A 23 -13.00 -5.33 9.75
CA PRO A 23 -13.77 -4.42 8.89
C PRO A 23 -14.95 -5.08 8.18
N HIS A 24 -14.85 -6.35 7.80
CA HIS A 24 -15.92 -7.08 7.13
C HIS A 24 -16.89 -7.82 8.05
N HIS A 25 -16.71 -7.78 9.36
CA HIS A 25 -17.63 -8.41 10.33
C HIS A 25 -18.70 -7.41 10.79
N PRO A 26 -19.84 -7.87 11.35
CA PRO A 26 -20.85 -6.98 11.92
C PRO A 26 -20.23 -5.93 12.86
N GLY A 27 -20.52 -4.65 12.61
CA GLY A 27 -19.95 -3.51 13.34
C GLY A 27 -18.59 -3.02 12.81
N GLY A 28 -18.02 -3.68 11.80
CA GLY A 28 -16.84 -3.22 11.08
C GLY A 28 -17.16 -2.17 10.01
N HIS A 29 -16.17 -1.33 9.67
CA HIS A 29 -16.37 -0.20 8.75
C HIS A 29 -16.56 -0.56 7.27
N SER A 30 -16.40 -1.84 6.91
CA SER A 30 -16.63 -2.38 5.57
C SER A 30 -17.69 -3.50 5.57
N HIS A 31 -18.50 -3.59 6.64
CA HIS A 31 -19.52 -4.62 6.77
C HIS A 31 -20.68 -4.35 5.81
N GLY A 32 -21.02 -5.35 5.00
CA GLY A 32 -22.06 -5.23 3.99
C GLY A 32 -21.69 -4.39 2.77
N ALA A 33 -20.45 -3.89 2.68
CA ALA A 33 -19.95 -3.26 1.47
C ALA A 33 -19.79 -4.32 0.37
N GLU A 34 -20.26 -4.01 -0.84
CA GLU A 34 -20.03 -4.87 -2.01
C GLU A 34 -18.53 -4.88 -2.35
N HIS A 35 -17.94 -6.07 -2.37
CA HIS A 35 -16.59 -6.26 -2.90
C HIS A 35 -16.65 -6.36 -4.43
N SER A 36 -16.59 -5.22 -5.10
CA SER A 36 -16.33 -5.20 -6.54
C SER A 36 -14.84 -5.41 -6.79
N VAL A 37 -14.49 -6.36 -7.65
CA VAL A 37 -13.11 -6.48 -8.17
C VAL A 37 -12.80 -5.19 -8.95
N PRO A 38 -11.75 -4.44 -8.59
CA PRO A 38 -11.41 -3.23 -9.34
C PRO A 38 -10.97 -3.59 -10.76
N PRO A 39 -11.13 -2.70 -11.74
CA PRO A 39 -10.51 -2.90 -13.05
C PRO A 39 -8.98 -3.00 -12.89
N PRO A 40 -8.29 -3.75 -13.77
CA PRO A 40 -6.83 -3.87 -13.72
C PRO A 40 -6.13 -2.51 -13.80
N LEU A 41 -5.09 -2.33 -13.00
CA LEU A 41 -4.21 -1.16 -13.07
C LEU A 41 -3.44 -1.14 -14.39
N SER A 42 -3.44 0.01 -15.08
CA SER A 42 -2.60 0.27 -16.26
C SER A 42 -1.36 1.06 -15.84
N ALA A 43 -0.19 0.66 -16.35
CA ALA A 43 1.07 1.36 -16.09
C ALA A 43 1.11 2.75 -16.77
N GLU A 44 0.37 2.90 -17.87
CA GLU A 44 0.32 4.11 -18.69
C GLU A 44 -0.70 5.13 -18.17
N ARG A 45 -1.64 4.74 -17.31
CA ARG A 45 -2.73 5.58 -16.80
C ARG A 45 -2.97 5.40 -15.30
N TRP A 46 -1.92 5.07 -14.54
CA TRP A 46 -2.02 4.73 -13.13
C TRP A 46 -2.62 5.85 -12.26
N TRP A 47 -2.44 7.11 -12.66
CA TRP A 47 -2.98 8.29 -11.98
C TRP A 47 -4.51 8.42 -12.11
N GLU A 48 -5.15 7.59 -12.93
CA GLU A 48 -6.62 7.52 -13.01
C GLU A 48 -7.18 6.37 -12.15
N CYS A 49 -6.31 5.48 -11.64
CA CYS A 49 -6.73 4.34 -10.85
C CYS A 49 -7.02 4.77 -9.40
N VAL A 50 -8.28 5.10 -9.13
CA VAL A 50 -8.74 5.53 -7.80
C VAL A 50 -8.37 4.55 -6.68
N PRO A 51 -8.57 3.22 -6.78
CA PRO A 51 -8.16 2.29 -5.72
C PRO A 51 -6.65 2.32 -5.43
N TYR A 52 -5.83 2.50 -6.46
CA TYR A 52 -4.37 2.56 -6.32
C TYR A 52 -3.95 3.82 -5.54
N LEU A 53 -4.46 4.98 -5.97
CA LEU A 53 -4.18 6.27 -5.34
C LEU A 53 -4.75 6.35 -3.91
N PHE A 54 -5.93 5.80 -3.68
CA PHE A 54 -6.53 5.77 -2.35
C PHE A 54 -5.76 4.84 -1.40
N GLY A 55 -5.19 3.73 -1.89
CA GLY A 55 -4.26 2.91 -1.10
C GLY A 55 -3.02 3.70 -0.62
N ILE A 56 -2.49 4.62 -1.43
CA ILE A 56 -1.39 5.51 -1.03
C ILE A 56 -1.86 6.50 0.05
N ASP A 57 -3.05 7.09 -0.11
CA ASP A 57 -3.66 7.94 0.93
C ASP A 57 -3.79 7.19 2.26
N LEU A 58 -4.35 5.97 2.22
CA LEU A 58 -4.54 5.11 3.39
C LEU A 58 -3.21 4.82 4.08
N PHE A 59 -2.19 4.41 3.33
CA PHE A 59 -0.86 4.13 3.86
C PHE A 59 -0.27 5.38 4.54
N ASN A 60 -0.31 6.54 3.87
CA ASN A 60 0.26 7.78 4.37
C ASN A 60 -0.46 8.32 5.62
N HIS A 61 -1.70 7.89 5.87
CA HIS A 61 -2.45 8.22 7.08
C HIS A 61 -2.43 7.09 8.13
N GLY A 62 -1.64 6.04 7.90
CA GLY A 62 -1.42 4.96 8.86
C GLY A 62 -2.51 3.88 8.90
N TYR A 63 -3.37 3.83 7.88
CA TYR A 63 -4.39 2.81 7.63
C TYR A 63 -3.79 1.66 6.82
N TYR A 64 -2.77 1.02 7.42
CA TYR A 64 -1.91 0.09 6.68
C TYR A 64 -2.65 -1.19 6.24
N TRP A 65 -3.62 -1.67 7.02
CA TRP A 65 -4.40 -2.84 6.62
C TRP A 65 -5.33 -2.51 5.45
N GLU A 66 -5.95 -1.34 5.47
CA GLU A 66 -6.84 -0.91 4.39
C GLU A 66 -6.06 -0.63 3.10
N ALA A 67 -4.85 -0.07 3.21
CA ALA A 67 -3.93 0.07 2.09
C ALA A 67 -3.53 -1.31 1.52
N HIS A 68 -3.26 -2.29 2.38
CA HIS A 68 -3.01 -3.67 1.98
C HIS A 68 -4.18 -4.19 1.14
N GLU A 69 -5.41 -4.12 1.65
CA GLU A 69 -6.58 -4.69 0.96
C GLU A 69 -6.84 -4.00 -0.39
N ALA A 70 -6.72 -2.67 -0.44
CA ALA A 70 -6.89 -1.90 -1.67
C ALA A 70 -5.90 -2.38 -2.77
N TRP A 71 -4.64 -2.62 -2.39
CA TRP A 71 -3.63 -3.11 -3.32
C TRP A 71 -3.74 -4.60 -3.61
N GLU A 72 -4.23 -5.44 -2.68
CA GLU A 72 -4.49 -6.87 -2.91
C GLU A 72 -5.57 -7.06 -3.98
N GLY A 73 -6.65 -6.26 -3.95
CA GLY A 73 -7.67 -6.27 -5.00
C GLY A 73 -7.10 -5.97 -6.39
N LEU A 74 -6.22 -4.96 -6.51
CA LEU A 74 -5.53 -4.65 -7.76
C LEU A 74 -4.53 -5.74 -8.17
N TRP A 75 -3.81 -6.31 -7.20
CA TRP A 75 -2.84 -7.38 -7.45
C TRP A 75 -3.53 -8.61 -8.06
N GLN A 76 -4.73 -8.95 -7.58
CA GLN A 76 -5.57 -9.99 -8.16
C GLN A 76 -6.06 -9.61 -9.56
N ALA A 77 -6.60 -8.41 -9.74
CA ALA A 77 -7.11 -7.92 -11.03
C ALA A 77 -6.03 -7.87 -12.13
N CYS A 78 -4.78 -7.57 -11.75
CA CYS A 78 -3.63 -7.55 -12.66
C CYS A 78 -2.99 -8.94 -12.91
N GLY A 79 -3.59 -10.03 -12.42
CA GLY A 79 -3.09 -11.38 -12.67
C GLY A 79 -1.90 -11.82 -11.81
N ARG A 80 -1.54 -11.05 -10.77
CA ARG A 80 -0.59 -11.41 -9.69
C ARG A 80 0.88 -11.59 -10.08
N GLU A 81 1.18 -11.61 -11.37
CA GLU A 81 2.50 -11.90 -11.96
C GLU A 81 3.07 -10.69 -12.71
N GLY A 82 4.27 -10.85 -13.29
CA GLY A 82 4.96 -9.80 -14.04
C GLY A 82 5.42 -8.62 -13.18
N GLU A 83 5.78 -7.52 -13.83
CA GLU A 83 6.25 -6.29 -13.16
C GLU A 83 5.17 -5.67 -12.28
N MET A 84 3.95 -5.54 -12.80
CA MET A 84 2.79 -5.03 -12.08
C MET A 84 2.50 -5.85 -10.81
N GLY A 85 2.47 -7.18 -10.94
CA GLY A 85 2.22 -8.09 -9.83
C GLY A 85 3.32 -8.00 -8.75
N ARG A 86 4.59 -7.98 -9.17
CA ARG A 86 5.72 -7.80 -8.24
C ARG A 86 5.66 -6.46 -7.52
N PHE A 87 5.37 -5.38 -8.24
CA PHE A 87 5.30 -4.04 -7.68
C PHE A 87 4.20 -3.92 -6.62
N LEU A 88 2.96 -4.31 -6.96
CA LEU A 88 1.82 -4.28 -6.04
C LEU A 88 2.06 -5.18 -4.84
N LYS A 89 2.62 -6.37 -5.04
CA LYS A 89 2.99 -7.27 -3.94
C LYS A 89 4.03 -6.66 -3.01
N GLY A 90 4.97 -5.86 -3.53
CA GLY A 90 5.90 -5.10 -2.71
C GLY A 90 5.20 -4.08 -1.82
N LEU A 91 4.25 -3.31 -2.37
CA LEU A 91 3.44 -2.35 -1.61
C LEU A 91 2.60 -3.05 -0.53
N ILE A 92 1.96 -4.18 -0.86
CA ILE A 92 1.22 -5.03 0.08
C ILE A 92 2.14 -5.50 1.23
N LYS A 93 3.37 -5.93 0.92
CA LYS A 93 4.32 -6.34 1.96
C LYS A 93 4.75 -5.16 2.84
N LEU A 94 4.99 -3.98 2.27
CA LEU A 94 5.33 -2.79 3.05
C LEU A 94 4.16 -2.36 3.96
N ALA A 95 2.92 -2.40 3.46
CA ALA A 95 1.71 -2.19 4.26
C ALA A 95 1.59 -3.21 5.39
N ALA A 96 1.82 -4.49 5.11
CA ALA A 96 1.84 -5.53 6.14
C ALA A 96 2.91 -5.25 7.22
N ALA A 97 4.09 -4.72 6.86
CA ALA A 97 5.07 -4.26 7.85
C ALA A 97 4.49 -3.16 8.75
N GLY A 98 3.75 -2.19 8.20
CA GLY A 98 3.05 -1.17 8.98
C GLY A 98 1.99 -1.76 9.93
N VAL A 99 1.25 -2.78 9.49
CA VAL A 99 0.34 -3.53 10.37
C VAL A 99 1.12 -4.21 11.51
N LYS A 100 2.26 -4.85 11.22
CA LYS A 100 3.12 -5.46 12.26
C LYS A 100 3.67 -4.44 13.24
N GLN A 101 4.00 -3.23 12.78
CA GLN A 101 4.38 -2.14 13.66
C GLN A 101 3.25 -1.78 14.62
N ARG A 102 2.02 -1.62 14.10
CA ARG A 102 0.85 -1.36 14.95
C ARG A 102 0.58 -2.50 15.94
N GLN A 103 0.90 -3.74 15.59
CA GLN A 103 0.79 -4.90 16.47
C GLN A 103 1.94 -5.03 17.50
N GLY A 104 3.00 -4.22 17.42
CA GLY A 104 4.19 -4.36 18.26
C GLY A 104 5.02 -5.60 17.95
N LYS A 105 5.06 -6.03 16.67
CA LYS A 105 5.77 -7.24 16.21
C LYS A 105 6.99 -6.88 15.37
N PRO A 106 8.14 -6.52 15.98
CA PRO A 106 9.31 -5.99 15.27
C PRO A 106 9.90 -6.96 14.24
N ASP A 107 9.97 -8.27 14.56
CA ASP A 107 10.45 -9.27 13.59
C ASP A 107 9.59 -9.31 12.33
N GLY A 108 8.28 -9.14 12.50
CA GLY A 108 7.33 -9.04 11.40
C GLY A 108 7.57 -7.79 10.56
N VAL A 109 7.84 -6.64 11.18
CA VAL A 109 8.19 -5.40 10.46
C VAL A 109 9.41 -5.64 9.58
N CYS A 110 10.49 -6.15 10.16
CA CYS A 110 11.75 -6.34 9.45
C CYS A 110 11.62 -7.34 8.30
N TRP A 111 10.94 -8.47 8.53
CA TRP A 111 10.72 -9.50 7.52
C TRP A 111 9.90 -8.99 6.34
N HIS A 112 8.77 -8.33 6.61
CA HIS A 112 7.87 -7.86 5.57
C HIS A 112 8.52 -6.73 4.75
N ALA A 113 9.23 -5.80 5.40
CA ALA A 113 9.96 -4.74 4.71
C ALA A 113 11.07 -5.29 3.82
N ARG A 114 11.87 -6.25 4.30
CA ARG A 114 12.90 -6.91 3.48
C ARG A 114 12.30 -7.55 2.24
N ARG A 115 11.19 -8.27 2.39
CA ARG A 115 10.49 -8.91 1.27
C ARG A 115 9.92 -7.91 0.27
N ALA A 116 9.47 -6.73 0.73
CA ALA A 116 9.04 -5.65 -0.16
C ALA A 116 10.20 -5.19 -1.07
N GLY A 117 11.35 -4.87 -0.48
CA GLY A 117 12.53 -4.44 -1.24
C GLY A 117 13.04 -5.51 -2.22
N GLU A 118 12.99 -6.80 -1.85
CA GLU A 118 13.34 -7.92 -2.73
C GLU A 118 12.47 -7.99 -4.00
N LEU A 119 11.18 -7.67 -3.90
CA LEU A 119 10.25 -7.72 -5.03
C LEU A 119 10.49 -6.60 -6.06
N TRP A 120 11.17 -5.53 -5.65
CA TRP A 120 11.35 -4.33 -6.46
C TRP A 120 12.70 -4.24 -7.18
N ARG A 121 13.70 -5.09 -6.86
CA ARG A 121 15.09 -4.96 -7.35
C ARG A 121 15.25 -4.92 -8.87
N ASP A 122 14.40 -5.64 -9.60
CA ASP A 122 14.47 -5.77 -11.06
C ASP A 122 13.22 -5.17 -11.74
N LEU A 123 12.74 -4.06 -11.19
CA LEU A 123 11.70 -3.25 -11.81
C LEU A 123 12.32 -2.00 -12.47
N PRO A 124 11.63 -1.38 -13.43
CA PRO A 124 12.07 -0.13 -14.04
C PRO A 124 12.34 0.96 -12.97
N GLU A 125 13.31 1.85 -13.23
CA GLU A 125 13.69 2.94 -12.30
C GLU A 125 12.48 3.78 -11.86
N MET A 126 11.59 4.07 -12.81
CA MET A 126 10.31 4.74 -12.58
C MET A 126 9.17 3.75 -12.86
N PHE A 127 8.32 3.50 -11.88
CA PHE A 127 7.18 2.61 -12.05
C PHE A 127 5.99 3.09 -11.23
N LEU A 128 4.83 3.26 -11.89
CA LEU A 128 3.57 3.70 -11.27
C LEU A 128 3.71 4.98 -10.41
N GLY A 129 4.51 5.94 -10.88
CA GLY A 129 4.73 7.20 -10.16
C GLY A 129 5.77 7.12 -9.04
N PHE A 130 6.40 5.98 -8.82
CA PHE A 130 7.47 5.85 -7.83
C PHE A 130 8.84 5.72 -8.49
N LYS A 131 9.83 6.38 -7.89
CA LYS A 131 11.23 6.02 -8.10
C LYS A 131 11.52 4.76 -7.29
N VAL A 132 11.70 3.64 -7.99
CA VAL A 132 11.75 2.31 -7.37
C VAL A 132 12.96 2.17 -6.44
N SER A 133 14.08 2.82 -6.77
CA SER A 133 15.27 2.85 -5.91
C SER A 133 14.99 3.47 -4.54
N GLU A 134 14.15 4.50 -4.44
CA GLU A 134 13.74 5.11 -3.17
C GLU A 134 12.85 4.19 -2.34
N LEU A 135 11.96 3.43 -2.99
CA LEU A 135 11.14 2.41 -2.32
C LEU A 135 12.00 1.27 -1.76
N ILE A 136 12.99 0.79 -2.54
CA ILE A 136 13.94 -0.23 -2.10
C ILE A 136 14.77 0.28 -0.91
N GLU A 137 15.25 1.52 -0.98
CA GLU A 137 16.02 2.13 0.10
C GLU A 137 15.18 2.22 1.38
N LEU A 138 13.95 2.75 1.28
CA LEU A 138 13.01 2.84 2.39
C LEU A 138 12.76 1.47 3.02
N ALA A 139 12.42 0.46 2.20
CA ALA A 139 12.18 -0.90 2.66
C ALA A 139 13.43 -1.51 3.33
N GLY A 140 14.62 -1.24 2.78
CA GLY A 140 15.90 -1.67 3.34
C GLY A 140 16.22 -1.00 4.68
N GLN A 141 15.93 0.29 4.83
CA GLN A 141 16.08 1.01 6.10
C GLN A 141 15.15 0.42 7.16
N ILE A 142 13.87 0.24 6.84
CA ILE A 142 12.89 -0.38 7.76
C ILE A 142 13.31 -1.80 8.14
N ALA A 143 13.82 -2.58 7.18
CA ALA A 143 14.27 -3.94 7.42
C ALA A 143 15.47 -4.03 8.39
N ARG A 144 16.35 -3.03 8.39
CA ARG A 144 17.54 -2.98 9.25
C ARG A 144 17.30 -2.32 10.60
N ALA A 145 16.53 -1.24 10.62
CA ALA A 145 16.37 -0.37 11.78
C ALA A 145 14.98 -0.45 12.44
N GLY A 146 14.05 -1.23 11.87
CA GLY A 146 12.65 -1.25 12.30
C GLY A 146 11.84 -0.09 11.74
N TRP A 147 10.58 0.01 12.15
CA TRP A 147 9.70 1.08 11.68
C TRP A 147 10.16 2.45 12.23
N PRO A 148 10.34 3.48 11.39
CA PRO A 148 10.83 4.77 11.84
C PRO A 148 9.83 5.48 12.76
N ALA A 149 10.33 6.34 13.66
CA ALA A 149 9.51 7.11 14.58
C ALA A 149 8.55 8.06 13.84
N ALA A 150 9.05 8.74 12.80
CA ALA A 150 8.19 9.39 11.82
C ALA A 150 7.74 8.34 10.80
N ALA A 151 6.44 8.09 10.71
CA ALA A 151 5.90 7.10 9.80
C ALA A 151 6.32 7.42 8.35
N PRO A 152 6.69 6.40 7.56
CA PRO A 152 7.11 6.60 6.18
C PRO A 152 5.94 7.11 5.34
N ILE A 153 6.28 7.98 4.39
CA ILE A 153 5.32 8.60 3.49
C ILE A 153 5.69 8.22 2.06
N LEU A 154 4.74 7.61 1.37
CA LEU A 154 4.81 7.28 -0.04
C LEU A 154 4.44 8.51 -0.85
N THR A 155 5.42 9.07 -1.55
CA THR A 155 5.22 10.21 -2.44
C THR A 155 5.34 9.75 -3.88
N VAL A 156 4.29 9.97 -4.66
CA VAL A 156 4.34 9.74 -6.10
C VAL A 156 4.89 10.98 -6.79
N GLN A 157 5.77 10.78 -7.76
CA GLN A 157 6.11 11.78 -8.74
C GLN A 157 4.93 11.91 -9.69
N SER A 158 4.50 13.15 -9.96
CA SER A 158 3.33 13.44 -10.80
C SER A 158 3.34 12.61 -12.08
N GLY A 159 2.17 12.07 -12.46
CA GLY A 159 1.97 11.59 -13.83
C GLY A 159 2.28 12.70 -14.85
N PRO A 160 2.48 12.39 -16.15
CA PRO A 160 2.62 13.43 -17.15
C PRO A 160 1.49 14.43 -16.97
N SER A 161 1.86 15.71 -16.86
CA SER A 161 0.92 16.82 -16.75
C SER A 161 -0.23 16.57 -17.74
N GLN A 162 -1.47 16.52 -17.25
CA GLN A 162 -2.60 16.49 -18.17
C GLN A 162 -2.44 17.67 -19.13
N PRO A 163 -2.57 17.46 -20.44
CA PRO A 163 -2.48 18.55 -21.42
C PRO A 163 -3.53 19.63 -21.16
#